data_AF-A0A2M6Y3K0-F1
#
_entry.id   AF-A0A2M6Y3K0-F1
#
_cell.length_a   1.000
_cell.length_b   1.000
_cell.length_c   1.000
_cell.angle_alpha   90.00
_cell.angle_beta   90.00
_cell.angle_gamma   90.00
#
_symmetry.space_group_name_H-M   'P 1'
#
loop_
_entity.id
_entity.type
_entity.pdbx_description
1 polymer ?
#
loop_
_entity_poly.entity_id
_entity_poly.type
_entity_poly.pdbx_seq_one_letter_code
_entity_poly.pdbx_strand_id
1 'polypeptide(L)'
;SLVNSKASRTDIRVLYVPCNQVAAEIGNAKIMNMVALGAFAAATGAIAPDAIARALPRVYKKLKPEVIELNRKALTRGAQFKLN
;
A
#
# COMPACT_ATOMS: atom_id res chain seq x y z
N SER A 1 -11.30 10.53 -2.39
CA SER A 1 -10.54 10.94 -1.20
C SER A 1 -11.51 11.50 -0.18
N LEU A 2 -11.34 11.22 1.11
CA LEU A 2 -12.15 11.86 2.16
C LEU A 2 -11.58 13.23 2.58
N VAL A 3 -10.34 13.54 2.17
CA VAL A 3 -9.66 14.80 2.46
C VAL A 3 -9.14 15.39 1.15
N ASN A 4 -9.56 16.60 0.83
CA ASN A 4 -9.16 17.32 -0.40
C ASN A 4 -8.06 18.36 -0.16
N SER A 5 -7.74 18.68 1.09
CA SER A 5 -6.65 19.58 1.44
C SER A 5 -5.29 18.92 1.29
N LYS A 6 -4.30 19.70 0.84
CA LYS A 6 -2.89 19.32 0.81
C LYS A 6 -2.18 19.82 2.06
N ALA A 7 -1.15 19.12 2.49
CA ALA A 7 -0.28 19.56 3.59
C ALA A 7 0.42 20.88 3.24
N SER A 8 0.41 21.83 4.18
CA SER A 8 1.08 23.14 4.08
C SER A 8 2.36 23.23 4.91
N ARG A 9 2.62 22.24 5.76
CA ARG A 9 3.81 22.13 6.60
C ARG A 9 5.05 21.90 5.74
N THR A 10 6.13 22.60 6.06
CA THR A 10 7.41 22.54 5.33
C THR A 10 8.46 21.65 6.00
N ASP A 11 8.18 21.16 7.21
CA ASP A 11 9.07 20.33 8.04
C ASP A 11 8.75 18.83 7.95
N ILE A 12 7.87 18.44 7.02
CA ILE A 12 7.49 17.04 6.80
C ILE A 12 7.70 16.67 5.34
N ARG A 13 7.97 15.39 5.08
CA ARG A 13 7.95 14.83 3.74
C ARG A 13 6.55 14.31 3.44
N VAL A 14 6.01 14.63 2.27
CA VAL A 14 4.63 14.30 1.92
C VAL A 14 4.59 13.40 0.70
N LEU A 15 3.91 12.26 0.84
CA LEU A 15 3.65 11.31 -0.23
C LEU A 15 2.14 11.17 -0.44
N TYR A 16 1.63 11.65 -1.58
CA TYR A 16 0.22 11.47 -1.93
C TYR A 16 0.05 10.16 -2.70
N VAL A 17 -0.76 9.24 -2.18
CA VAL A 17 -0.99 7.92 -2.77
C VAL A 17 -2.48 7.72 -3.03
N PRO A 18 -2.91 7.49 -4.30
CA PRO A 18 -4.32 7.29 -4.65
C PRO A 18 -4.79 5.86 -4.31
N CYS A 19 -4.76 5.49 -3.03
CA CYS A 19 -4.99 4.11 -2.57
C CYS A 19 -6.33 3.53 -3.04
N ASN A 20 -7.41 4.31 -2.99
CA ASN A 20 -8.74 3.86 -3.40
C ASN A 20 -8.79 3.56 -4.90
N GLN A 21 -8.18 4.40 -5.73
CA GLN A 21 -8.16 4.21 -7.17
C GLN A 21 -7.37 2.95 -7.52
N VAL A 22 -6.18 2.78 -6.94
CA VAL A 22 -5.34 1.59 -7.19
C VAL A 22 -6.05 0.31 -6.72
N ALA A 23 -6.72 0.34 -5.57
CA ALA A 23 -7.49 -0.82 -5.08
C ALA A 23 -8.68 -1.16 -5.98
N ALA A 24 -9.35 -0.15 -6.54
CA ALA A 24 -10.42 -0.34 -7.51
C ALA A 24 -9.91 -0.94 -8.83
N GLU A 25 -8.78 -0.45 -9.35
CA GLU A 25 -8.13 -1.00 -10.56
C GLU A 25 -7.71 -2.46 -10.38
N ILE A 26 -7.28 -2.86 -9.18
CA ILE A 26 -6.93 -4.25 -8.84
C ILE A 26 -8.18 -5.12 -8.64
N GLY A 27 -9.37 -4.51 -8.49
CA GLY A 27 -10.64 -5.23 -8.37
C GLY A 27 -11.03 -5.62 -6.94
N ASN A 28 -10.40 -5.03 -5.91
CA ASN A 28 -10.79 -5.28 -4.53
C ASN A 28 -10.62 -4.03 -3.65
N ALA A 29 -11.73 -3.36 -3.32
CA ALA A 29 -11.68 -2.18 -2.48
C ALA A 29 -11.16 -2.43 -1.05
N LYS A 30 -11.01 -3.68 -0.59
CA LYS A 30 -10.51 -3.99 0.76
C LYS A 30 -8.97 -3.94 0.87
N ILE A 31 -8.23 -3.85 -0.24
CA ILE A 31 -6.75 -3.88 -0.25
C ILE A 31 -6.10 -2.48 -0.33
N MET A 32 -6.86 -1.40 -0.15
CA MET A 32 -6.31 -0.03 -0.15
C MET A 32 -5.21 0.17 0.90
N ASN A 33 -5.33 -0.47 2.06
CA ASN A 33 -4.32 -0.42 3.11
C ASN A 33 -2.97 -1.01 2.64
N MET A 34 -2.98 -2.04 1.80
CA MET A 34 -1.76 -2.61 1.23
C MET A 34 -1.09 -1.68 0.23
N VAL A 35 -1.88 -0.90 -0.52
CA VAL A 35 -1.32 0.14 -1.39
C VAL A 35 -0.58 1.18 -0.54
N ALA A 36 -1.21 1.67 0.54
CA ALA A 36 -0.57 2.61 1.46
C ALA A 36 0.69 2.02 2.10
N LEU A 37 0.62 0.77 2.55
CA LEU A 37 1.74 0.09 3.20
C LEU A 37 2.92 -0.14 2.25
N GLY A 38 2.65 -0.48 0.98
CA GLY A 38 3.68 -0.61 -0.04
C GLY A 38 4.41 0.71 -0.31
N ALA A 39 3.64 1.81 -0.39
CA ALA A 39 4.21 3.15 -0.56
C ALA A 39 5.06 3.56 0.65
N PHE A 40 4.58 3.31 1.87
CA PHE A 40 5.33 3.56 3.10
C PHE A 40 6.63 2.76 3.14
N ALA A 41 6.58 1.47 2.83
CA ALA A 41 7.75 0.59 2.81
C ALA A 41 8.82 1.09 1.83
N ALA A 42 8.42 1.49 0.62
CA ALA A 42 9.34 2.03 -0.39
C ALA A 42 9.89 3.42 -0.03
N ALA A 43 9.08 4.29 0.58
CA ALA A 43 9.49 5.64 0.95
C ALA A 43 10.44 5.68 2.17
N THR A 44 10.31 4.71 3.07
CA THR A 44 11.11 4.63 4.30
C THR A 44 12.29 3.67 4.19
N GLY A 45 12.21 2.65 3.34
CA GLY A 45 13.18 1.56 3.29
C GLY A 45 13.15 0.66 4.53
N ALA A 46 12.22 0.86 5.46
CA ALA A 46 12.21 0.16 6.75
C ALA A 46 11.88 -1.34 6.61
N ILE A 47 11.13 -1.71 5.58
CA ILE A 47 10.65 -3.07 5.35
C ILE A 47 10.64 -3.35 3.85
N ALA A 48 11.11 -4.52 3.43
CA ALA A 48 10.98 -4.96 2.05
C ALA A 48 9.51 -5.32 1.73
N PRO A 49 8.90 -4.83 0.63
CA PRO A 49 7.52 -5.16 0.27
C PRO A 49 7.22 -6.67 0.24
N ASP A 50 8.17 -7.47 -0.24
CA ASP A 50 8.02 -8.92 -0.28
C ASP A 50 8.00 -9.57 1.12
N ALA A 51 8.65 -8.97 2.11
CA ALA A 51 8.61 -9.46 3.48
C ALA A 51 7.20 -9.36 4.06
N ILE A 52 6.46 -8.29 3.71
CA ILE A 52 5.07 -8.10 4.12
C ILE A 52 4.18 -9.17 3.47
N ALA A 53 4.35 -9.41 2.17
CA ALA A 53 3.59 -10.44 1.45
C ALA A 53 3.82 -11.84 2.04
N ARG A 54 5.05 -12.18 2.43
CA ARG A 54 5.39 -13.45 3.09
C ARG A 54 4.83 -13.58 4.52
N ALA A 55 4.56 -12.45 5.19
CA ALA A 55 4.00 -12.45 6.53
C ALA A 55 2.47 -12.67 6.55
N LEU A 56 1.76 -12.28 5.48
CA LEU A 56 0.30 -12.38 5.40
C LEU A 56 -0.29 -13.77 5.72
N PRO A 57 0.26 -14.90 5.21
CA PRO A 57 -0.26 -16.23 5.53
C PRO A 57 -0.08 -16.61 7.00
N ARG A 58 0.93 -16.05 7.68
CA ARG A 58 1.21 -16.31 9.11
C ARG A 58 0.23 -15.56 10.01
N VAL A 59 -0.11 -14.33 9.64
CA VAL A 59 -1.09 -13.49 10.37
C VAL A 59 -2.51 -13.98 10.11
N TYR A 60 -2.82 -14.37 8.87
CA TYR A 60 -4.14 -14.80 8.44
C TYR A 60 -4.13 -16.26 7.99
N LYS A 61 -4.28 -17.18 8.95
CA LYS A 61 -4.22 -18.65 8.73
C LYS A 61 -5.20 -19.19 7.68
N LYS A 62 -6.29 -18.48 7.38
CA LYS A 62 -7.34 -18.88 6.41
C LYS A 62 -7.39 -17.97 5.17
N LEU A 63 -6.33 -17.19 4.91
CA LEU A 63 -6.32 -16.28 3.77
C LEU A 63 -6.21 -17.08 2.47
N LYS A 64 -7.16 -16.86 1.55
CA LYS A 64 -7.17 -17.54 0.26
C LYS A 64 -5.93 -17.13 -0.58
N PRO A 65 -5.34 -18.04 -1.38
CA PRO A 65 -4.21 -17.72 -2.26
C PRO A 65 -4.46 -16.52 -3.19
N GLU A 66 -5.66 -16.43 -3.76
CA GLU A 66 -6.06 -15.30 -4.60
C GLU A 66 -5.98 -13.96 -3.86
N VAL A 67 -6.40 -13.94 -2.61
CA VAL A 67 -6.35 -12.73 -1.77
C VAL A 67 -4.90 -12.36 -1.47
N ILE A 68 -4.03 -13.35 -1.21
CA ILE A 68 -2.59 -13.10 -1.03
C ILE A 68 -2.00 -12.43 -2.29
N GLU A 69 -2.34 -12.92 -3.47
CA GLU A 69 -1.84 -12.35 -4.73
C GLU A 69 -2.38 -10.93 -4.98
N LEU A 70 -3.66 -10.67 -4.66
CA LEU A 70 -4.20 -9.30 -4.72
C LEU A 70 -3.47 -8.35 -3.76
N ASN A 71 -3.19 -8.79 -2.53
CA ASN A 71 -2.43 -8.00 -1.56
C ASN A 71 -0.99 -7.76 -2.05
N ARG A 72 -0.35 -8.76 -2.66
CA ARG A 72 0.99 -8.62 -3.27
C ARG A 72 1.00 -7.58 -4.38
N LYS A 73 0.04 -7.66 -5.32
CA LYS A 73 -0.12 -6.66 -6.39
C LYS A 73 -0.33 -5.25 -5.82
N ALA A 74 -1.14 -5.12 -4.76
CA ALA A 74 -1.39 -3.85 -4.09
C ALA A 74 -0.12 -3.26 -3.46
N LEU A 75 0.66 -4.08 -2.73
CA LEU A 75 1.95 -3.69 -2.16
C LEU A 75 2.91 -3.23 -3.26
N THR A 76 3.03 -3.98 -4.35
CA THR A 76 3.91 -3.64 -5.47
C THR A 76 3.49 -2.33 -6.13
N ARG A 77 2.19 -2.11 -6.36
CA ARG A 77 1.70 -0.84 -6.92
C ARG A 77 1.93 0.33 -5.97
N GLY A 78 1.71 0.13 -4.67
CA GLY A 78 2.05 1.11 -3.64
C GLY A 78 3.53 1.50 -3.66
N ALA A 79 4.44 0.52 -3.76
CA ALA A 79 5.88 0.73 -3.73
C ALA A 79 6.44 1.52 -4.93
N GLN A 80 5.65 1.68 -6.00
CA GLN A 80 6.02 2.48 -7.18
C GLN A 80 5.89 3.98 -6.93
N PHE A 81 5.12 4.41 -5.94
CA PHE A 81 5.02 5.83 -5.57
C PHE A 81 6.28 6.30 -4.85
N LYS A 82 6.78 7.48 -5.21
CA LYS A 82 8.02 8.05 -4.69
C LYS A 82 7.75 9.37 -3.99
N LEU A 83 8.54 9.64 -2.94
CA LEU A 83 8.58 10.96 -2.33
C LEU A 83 8.93 11.99 -3.39
N ASN A 84 8.14 13.06 -3.44
CA ASN A 84 8.44 14.24 -4.24
C ASN A 84 9.62 15.01 -3.63
#